data_AF-A0A518B0I6-F1
#
_entry.id   AF-A0A518B0I6-F1
#
_cell.length_a   1.000
_cell.length_b   1.000
_cell.length_c   1.000
_cell.angle_alpha   90.00
_cell.angle_beta   90.00
_cell.angle_gamma   90.00
#
_symmetry.space_group_name_H-M   'P 1'
#
loop_
_entity.id
_entity.type
_entity.pdbx_description
1 polymer ?
#
loop_
_entity_poly.entity_id
_entity_poly.type
_entity_poly.pdbx_seq_one_letter_code
_entity_poly.pdbx_strand_id
1 'polypeptide(L)' 'MAEAPQSSQQAQKSVQQFQQLLPLTLAIAGLPTNELGKHFNEDQMDVRSQQIKTAYKIARRLIKDVSQ' A
#
# COMPACT_ATOMS: atom_id res chain seq x y z
N MET A 1 31.58 -15.22 -12.52
CA MET A 1 31.56 -14.23 -11.43
C MET A 1 30.34 -13.34 -11.62
N ALA A 2 29.39 -13.43 -10.66
CA ALA A 2 28.31 -12.51 -10.30
C ALA A 2 27.48 -11.80 -11.40
N GLU A 3 26.32 -12.39 -11.77
CA GLU A 3 25.20 -11.65 -12.36
C GLU A 3 23.94 -11.82 -11.50
N ALA A 4 23.91 -11.09 -10.38
CA ALA A 4 22.70 -10.70 -9.63
C ALA A 4 23.13 -9.58 -8.65
N PRO A 5 22.54 -8.36 -8.71
CA PRO A 5 21.39 -8.08 -7.84
C PRO A 5 20.47 -6.90 -8.27
N GLN A 6 20.35 -6.56 -9.56
CA GLN A 6 19.53 -5.38 -9.94
C GLN A 6 18.03 -5.52 -9.61
N SER A 7 17.50 -6.75 -9.70
CA SER A 7 16.10 -7.06 -9.38
C SER A 7 15.77 -6.92 -7.88
N SER A 8 16.69 -7.34 -7.00
CA SER A 8 16.50 -7.26 -5.55
C SER A 8 16.57 -5.82 -5.04
N GLN A 9 17.46 -4.99 -5.58
CA GLN A 9 17.55 -3.57 -5.21
C GLN A 9 16.30 -2.78 -5.63
N GLN A 10 15.74 -3.05 -6.82
CA GLN A 10 14.54 -2.36 -7.30
C GLN A 10 13.29 -2.77 -6.50
N ALA A 11 13.18 -4.05 -6.14
CA ALA A 11 12.13 -4.53 -5.26
C ALA A 11 12.22 -3.85 -3.88
N GLN A 12 13.42 -3.77 -3.30
CA GLN A 12 13.65 -3.11 -2.01
C GLN A 12 13.21 -1.63 -2.03
N LYS A 13 13.58 -0.88 -3.07
CA LYS A 13 13.18 0.53 -3.24
C LYS A 13 11.66 0.69 -3.35
N SER A 14 11.00 -0.22 -4.09
CA SER A 14 9.54 -0.19 -4.24
C SER A 14 8.82 -0.48 -2.92
N VAL A 15 9.35 -1.40 -2.11
CA VAL A 15 8.84 -1.69 -0.76
C VAL A 15 9.01 -0.49 0.17
N GLN A 16 10.17 0.18 0.14
CA GLN A 16 10.40 1.38 0.95
C GLN A 16 9.44 2.53 0.58
N GLN A 17 9.24 2.76 -0.72
CA GLN A 17 8.26 3.76 -1.19
C GLN A 17 6.84 3.43 -0.74
N PHE A 18 6.46 2.16 -0.79
CA PHE A 18 5.15 1.73 -0.30
C PHE A 18 5.02 1.98 1.20
N GLN A 19 6.03 1.62 2.01
CA GLN A 19 6.04 1.85 3.45
C GLN A 19 5.90 3.33 3.81
N GLN A 20 6.57 4.22 3.07
CA GLN A 20 6.46 5.67 3.27
C GLN A 20 5.07 6.21 2.91
N LEU A 21 4.40 5.62 1.92
CA LEU A 21 3.05 6.03 1.48
C LEU A 21 1.91 5.34 2.23
N LEU A 22 2.20 4.34 3.09
CA LEU A 22 1.19 3.59 3.82
C LEU A 22 0.27 4.49 4.67
N PRO A 23 0.77 5.47 5.47
CA PRO A 23 -0.11 6.31 6.29
C PRO A 23 -1.13 7.09 5.46
N LEU A 24 -0.69 7.72 4.36
CA LEU A 24 -1.56 8.44 3.43
C LEU A 24 -2.53 7.49 2.72
N THR A 25 -2.05 6.31 2.32
CA THR A 25 -2.87 5.28 1.69
C THR A 25 -4.00 4.84 2.60
N LEU A 26 -3.72 4.57 3.88
CA LEU A 26 -4.74 4.15 4.85
C LEU A 26 -5.72 5.28 5.18
N ALA A 27 -5.25 6.53 5.27
CA ALA A 27 -6.11 7.69 5.46
C ALA A 27 -7.09 7.88 4.30
N ILE A 28 -6.65 7.69 3.04
CA ILE A 28 -7.52 7.75 1.85
C ILE A 28 -8.45 6.54 1.78
N ALA A 29 -7.99 5.36 2.18
CA ALA A 29 -8.78 4.12 2.11
C ALA A 29 -10.02 4.15 3.02
N GLY A 30 -9.99 4.90 4.13
CA GLY A 30 -11.14 5.10 5.01
C GLY A 30 -11.69 3.80 5.61
N LEU A 31 -10.87 2.76 5.72
CA LEU A 31 -11.33 1.44 6.16
C LEU A 31 -11.71 1.45 7.64
N PRO A 32 -12.82 0.80 8.03
CA PRO A 32 -13.22 0.72 9.43
C PRO A 32 -12.17 -0.07 10.23
N THR A 33 -11.94 0.38 11.47
CA THR A 33 -11.16 -0.39 12.43
C THR A 33 -11.89 -1.68 12.77
N ASN A 34 -11.14 -2.73 13.06
CA ASN A 34 -11.72 -3.99 13.45
C ASN A 34 -12.40 -3.86 14.84
N GLU A 35 -13.60 -4.41 14.99
CA GLU A 35 -14.26 -4.46 16.30
C GLU A 35 -13.55 -5.48 17.20
N LEU A 36 -13.48 -5.18 18.50
CA LEU A 36 -12.85 -6.06 19.48
C LEU A 36 -13.52 -7.44 19.46
N GLY A 37 -12.71 -8.49 19.32
CA GLY A 37 -13.19 -9.88 19.29
C GLY A 37 -13.85 -10.33 17.99
N LYS A 38 -13.95 -9.47 16.96
CA LYS A 38 -14.37 -9.88 15.61
C LYS A 38 -13.15 -10.07 14.72
N HIS A 39 -13.24 -11.02 13.79
CA HIS A 39 -12.25 -11.21 12.74
C HIS A 39 -12.91 -10.99 11.40
N PHE A 40 -12.17 -10.42 10.46
CA PHE A 40 -12.61 -10.37 9.08
C PHE A 40 -12.56 -11.78 8.49
N ASN A 41 -13.60 -12.14 7.74
CA ASN A 41 -13.55 -13.34 6.90
C ASN A 41 -12.75 -13.05 5.61
N GLU A 42 -12.57 -14.07 4.78
CA GLU A 42 -11.78 -13.97 3.54
C GLU A 42 -12.32 -12.89 2.59
N ASP A 43 -13.64 -12.86 2.36
CA ASP A 43 -14.27 -11.87 1.49
C ASP A 43 -14.07 -10.43 2.00
N GLN A 44 -14.23 -10.21 3.31
CA GLN A 44 -14.00 -8.92 3.93
C GLN A 44 -12.54 -8.49 3.82
N MET A 45 -11.60 -9.44 3.94
CA MET A 45 -10.18 -9.16 3.75
C MET A 45 -9.85 -8.82 2.29
N ASP A 46 -10.47 -9.49 1.31
CA ASP A 46 -10.27 -9.17 -0.11
C ASP A 46 -10.79 -7.77 -0.44
N VAL A 47 -12.00 -7.43 0.01
CA VAL A 47 -12.57 -6.08 -0.15
C VAL A 47 -11.62 -5.02 0.42
N ARG A 48 -11.09 -5.24 1.63
CA ARG A 48 -10.11 -4.34 2.25
C ARG A 48 -8.83 -4.22 1.40
N SER A 49 -8.32 -5.34 0.88
CA SER A 49 -7.15 -5.35 -0.01
C SER A 49 -7.37 -4.54 -1.29
N GLN A 50 -8.52 -4.69 -1.94
CA GLN A 50 -8.87 -3.92 -3.13
C GLN A 50 -9.00 -2.42 -2.84
N GLN A 51 -9.58 -2.06 -1.68
CA GLN A 51 -9.68 -0.67 -1.26
C GLN A 51 -8.30 -0.04 -1.03
N ILE A 52 -7.39 -0.76 -0.35
CA ILE A 52 -6.00 -0.29 -0.12
C ILE A 52 -5.25 -0.12 -1.46
N LYS A 53 -5.40 -1.06 -2.41
CA LYS A 53 -4.78 -0.95 -3.74
C LYS A 53 -5.25 0.31 -4.49
N THR A 54 -6.55 0.59 -4.43
CA THR A 54 -7.13 1.78 -5.07
C THR A 54 -6.64 3.06 -4.40
N ALA A 55 -6.67 3.10 -3.06
CA ALA A 55 -6.18 4.24 -2.29
C ALA A 55 -4.69 4.52 -2.53
N TYR A 56 -3.86 3.48 -2.69
CA TYR A 56 -2.44 3.64 -2.98
C TYR A 56 -2.18 4.32 -4.33
N LYS A 57 -2.97 4.00 -5.35
CA LYS A 57 -2.88 4.66 -6.66
C LYS A 57 -3.21 6.15 -6.53
N ILE A 58 -4.24 6.49 -5.75
CA ILE A 58 -4.64 7.87 -5.48
C ILE A 58 -3.54 8.60 -4.69
N ALA A 59 -3.00 7.99 -3.63
CA ALA A 59 -1.91 8.55 -2.84
C ALA A 59 -0.67 8.86 -3.70
N ARG A 60 -0.28 7.93 -4.59
CA ARG A 60 0.81 8.16 -5.54
C ARG A 60 0.54 9.31 -6.50
N ARG A 61 -0.70 9.43 -6.99
CA ARG A 61 -1.09 10.54 -7.87
C ARG A 61 -1.00 11.87 -7.12
N LEU A 62 -1.53 11.93 -5.91
CA LEU A 62 -1.49 13.13 -5.08
C LEU A 62 -0.06 13.62 -4.82
N ILE A 63 0.87 12.72 -4.47
CA ILE A 63 2.27 13.10 -4.26
C ILE A 63 2.91 13.62 -5.55
N LYS A 64 2.61 13.01 -6.70
CA LYS A 64 3.07 13.55 -7.98
C LYS A 64 2.51 14.93 -8.23
N ASP A 65 1.21 15.13 -8.00
CA ASP A 65 0.52 16.39 -8.23
C ASP A 65 1.04 17.52 -7.32
N VAL A 66 1.46 17.21 -6.08
CA VAL A 66 2.01 18.18 -5.11
C VAL A 66 3.50 18.48 -5.32
N SER A 67 4.26 17.54 -5.88
CA SER A 67 5.70 17.70 -6.16
C SER A 67 6.00 18.32 -7.54
N GLN A 68 4.99 18.75 -8.28
CA GLN A 68 5.11 19.54 -9.51
C GLN A 68 4.97 21.03 -9.18
#